data_AF-A0A6V7VQZ3-F1
#
_entry.id   AF-A0A6V7VQZ3-F1
#
_cell.length_a   1.000
_cell.length_b   1.000
_cell.length_c   1.000
_cell.angle_alpha   90.00
_cell.angle_beta   90.00
_cell.angle_gamma   90.00
#
_symmetry.space_group_name_H-M   'P 1'
#
loop_
_entity.id
_entity.type
_entity.pdbx_description
1 polymer ?
#
loop_
_entity_poly.entity_id
_entity_poly.type
_entity_poly.pdbx_seq_one_letter_code
_entity_poly.pdbx_strand_id
1 'polypeptide(L)'
;MRNMAQGLVEQITESNRRPVMHCSAFCAALGVPFFRFSPRLSDDVRINEVDDACILKMLWDVEVAMYAARNDVDKLVKILKSRI
;
A
#
# COMPACT_ATOMS: atom_id res chain seq x y z
N MET A 1 2.64 -23.74 19.52
CA MET A 1 3.49 -23.87 18.31
C MET A 1 2.85 -23.31 17.04
N ARG A 2 1.55 -23.54 16.78
CA ARG A 2 0.83 -23.02 15.59
C ARG A 2 0.94 -21.51 15.37
N ASN A 3 0.85 -20.71 16.45
CA ASN A 3 0.87 -19.25 16.36
C ASN A 3 2.27 -18.66 16.03
N MET A 4 3.35 -19.37 16.37
CA MET A 4 4.72 -18.91 16.05
C MET A 4 5.05 -19.11 14.57
N ALA A 5 4.62 -20.23 13.99
CA ALA A 5 4.79 -20.50 12.56
C ALA A 5 4.00 -19.48 11.72
N GLN A 6 2.77 -19.17 12.13
CA GLN A 6 1.97 -18.13 11.47
C GLN A 6 2.64 -16.75 11.55
N GLY A 7 3.12 -16.35 12.73
CA GLY A 7 3.84 -15.07 12.88
C GLY A 7 5.11 -14.98 12.02
N LEU A 8 5.81 -16.10 11.80
CA LEU A 8 6.94 -16.13 10.87
C LEU A 8 6.50 -15.88 9.42
N VAL A 9 5.40 -16.51 8.99
CA VAL A 9 4.82 -16.30 7.65
C VAL A 9 4.39 -14.85 7.48
N GLU A 10 3.73 -14.26 8.48
CA GLU A 10 3.35 -12.84 8.47
C GLU A 10 4.57 -11.93 8.33
N GLN A 11 5.67 -12.22 9.04
CA GLN A 11 6.90 -11.43 8.94
C GLN A 11 7.60 -11.54 7.58
N ILE A 12 7.70 -12.75 7.00
CA ILE A 12 8.37 -12.93 5.70
C ILE A 12 7.54 -12.38 4.54
N THR A 13 6.22 -12.27 4.71
CA THR A 13 5.30 -11.71 3.72
C THR A 13 4.97 -10.23 3.97
N GLU A 14 5.55 -9.62 5.01
CA GLU A 14 5.27 -8.24 5.37
C GLU A 14 5.76 -7.27 4.29
N SER A 15 4.82 -6.69 3.53
CA SER A 15 5.12 -5.68 2.52
C SER A 15 5.07 -4.26 3.08
N ASN A 16 4.42 -4.04 4.23
CA ASN A 16 4.02 -2.70 4.67
C ASN A 16 5.03 -1.93 5.52
N ARG A 17 5.89 -2.58 6.30
CA ARG A 17 6.77 -1.86 7.24
C ARG A 17 8.20 -1.71 6.73
N ARG A 18 9.09 -2.62 7.13
CA ARG A 18 10.55 -2.47 6.94
C ARG A 18 10.96 -2.27 5.48
N PRO A 19 10.42 -3.00 4.49
CA PRO A 19 10.81 -2.82 3.09
C PRO A 19 10.58 -1.38 2.62
N VAL A 20 9.45 -0.77 3.00
CA VAL A 20 9.10 0.57 2.54
C VAL A 20 9.86 1.67 3.26
N MET A 21 10.13 1.51 4.55
CA MET A 21 11.03 2.42 5.26
C MET A 21 12.41 2.43 4.60
N HIS A 22 12.93 1.26 4.22
CA HIS A 22 14.21 1.13 3.54
C HIS A 22 14.17 1.77 2.14
N CYS A 23 13.18 1.44 1.31
CA CYS A 23 13.02 2.03 -0.02
C CYS A 23 12.87 3.56 0.05
N SER A 24 12.05 4.07 0.96
CA SER A 24 11.86 5.52 1.12
C SER A 24 13.15 6.22 1.52
N ALA A 25 13.93 5.65 2.44
CA ALA A 25 15.22 6.21 2.86
C ALA A 25 16.25 6.18 1.72
N PHE A 26 16.29 5.08 0.96
CA PHE A 26 17.17 4.93 -0.19
C PHE A 26 16.83 5.93 -1.31
N CYS A 27 15.54 6.06 -1.65
CA CYS A 27 15.08 7.05 -2.61
C CYS A 27 15.39 8.49 -2.17
N ALA A 28 15.19 8.80 -0.88
CA ALA A 28 15.55 10.10 -0.33
C ALA A 28 17.05 10.39 -0.44
N ALA A 29 17.92 9.39 -0.19
CA ALA A 29 19.37 9.53 -0.34
C ALA A 29 19.79 9.80 -1.80
N LEU A 30 19.07 9.23 -2.76
CA LEU A 30 19.28 9.47 -4.20
C LEU A 30 18.59 10.74 -4.72
N GLY A 31 17.83 11.45 -3.88
CA GLY A 31 17.04 12.61 -4.30
C GLY A 31 15.92 12.28 -5.28
N VAL A 32 15.45 11.03 -5.34
CA VAL A 32 14.34 10.62 -6.20
C VAL A 32 13.03 10.57 -5.40
N PRO A 33 11.92 11.09 -5.94
CA PRO A 33 10.65 11.08 -5.24
C PRO A 33 10.10 9.66 -5.10
N PHE A 34 9.66 9.29 -3.90
CA PHE A 34 9.07 8.00 -3.58
C PHE A 34 7.59 8.19 -3.22
N PHE A 35 6.70 7.50 -3.94
CA PHE A 35 5.27 7.48 -3.66
C PHE A 35 4.83 6.06 -3.36
N ARG A 36 4.07 5.88 -2.28
CA ARG A 36 3.44 4.60 -1.97
C ARG A 36 1.95 4.80 -1.74
N PHE A 37 1.16 4.15 -2.59
CA PHE A 37 -0.28 4.05 -2.42
C PHE A 37 -0.61 2.69 -1.82
N SER A 38 -1.01 2.68 -0.55
CA SER A 38 -1.44 1.47 0.16
C SER A 38 -2.54 1.87 1.14
N PRO A 39 -3.81 1.79 0.74
CA PRO A 39 -4.93 2.16 1.58
C PRO A 39 -5.03 1.21 2.78
N ARG A 40 -5.44 1.75 3.93
CA ARG A 40 -5.79 0.93 5.09
C ARG A 40 -7.22 0.46 4.91
N LEU A 41 -7.41 -0.85 4.85
CA LEU A 41 -8.73 -1.47 4.78
C LEU A 41 -9.38 -1.49 6.15
N SER A 42 -10.70 -1.35 6.21
CA SER A 42 -11.46 -1.44 7.46
C SER A 42 -11.46 -2.86 8.02
N ASP A 43 -11.49 -3.84 7.13
CA ASP A 43 -11.61 -5.26 7.45
C ASP A 43 -10.35 -6.05 6.99
N ASP A 44 -10.07 -7.15 7.68
CA ASP A 44 -9.01 -8.09 7.28
C ASP A 44 -9.51 -9.00 6.16
N VAL A 45 -9.23 -8.59 4.91
CA VAL A 45 -9.65 -9.30 3.71
C VAL A 45 -8.65 -10.41 3.39
N ARG A 46 -9.13 -11.66 3.40
CA ARG A 46 -8.30 -12.81 3.06
C ARG A 46 -7.99 -12.85 1.57
N ILE A 47 -6.87 -13.47 1.21
CA ILE A 47 -6.41 -13.61 -0.17
C ILE A 47 -7.44 -14.35 -1.05
N ASN A 48 -8.18 -15.29 -0.48
CA ASN A 48 -9.18 -16.11 -1.18
C ASN A 48 -10.63 -15.66 -0.92
N GLU A 49 -10.84 -14.38 -0.61
CA GLU A 49 -12.18 -13.82 -0.42
C GLU A 49 -13.01 -13.91 -1.72
N VAL A 50 -14.27 -14.31 -1.58
CA VAL A 50 -15.22 -14.48 -2.68
C VAL A 50 -16.57 -13.82 -2.40
N ASP A 51 -16.78 -13.29 -1.19
CA ASP A 51 -17.98 -12.52 -0.89
C ASP A 51 -17.92 -11.15 -1.54
N ASP A 52 -18.85 -10.91 -2.46
CA ASP A 52 -18.96 -9.65 -3.19
C ASP A 52 -19.16 -8.45 -2.25
N ALA A 53 -19.88 -8.62 -1.14
CA ALA A 53 -20.11 -7.53 -0.19
C ALA A 53 -18.79 -7.10 0.50
N CYS A 54 -17.97 -8.06 0.92
CA CYS A 54 -16.63 -7.83 1.47
C CYS A 54 -15.72 -7.13 0.45
N ILE A 55 -15.71 -7.61 -0.81
CA ILE A 55 -14.88 -7.03 -1.87
C ILE A 55 -15.33 -5.61 -2.21
N LEU A 56 -16.64 -5.35 -2.31
CA LEU A 56 -17.17 -4.00 -2.56
C LEU A 56 -16.79 -3.04 -1.43
N LYS A 57 -16.82 -3.50 -0.18
CA LYS A 57 -16.38 -2.71 0.97
C LYS A 57 -14.89 -2.37 0.89
N MET A 58 -14.05 -3.35 0.52
CA MET A 58 -12.62 -3.13 0.27
C MET A 58 -12.39 -2.07 -0.80
N LEU A 59 -13.10 -2.16 -1.94
CA LEU A 59 -12.99 -1.19 -3.03
C LEU A 59 -13.41 0.22 -2.60
N TRP A 60 -14.47 0.33 -1.80
CA TRP A 60 -14.89 1.61 -1.25
C TRP A 60 -13.82 2.25 -0.35
N ASP A 61 -13.17 1.46 0.50
CA ASP A 61 -12.09 1.96 1.35
C ASP A 61 -10.89 2.45 0.51
N VAL A 62 -10.59 1.78 -0.60
CA VAL A 62 -9.59 2.24 -1.57
C VAL A 62 -9.99 3.59 -2.18
N GLU A 63 -11.23 3.74 -2.62
CA GLU A 63 -11.72 4.97 -3.25
C GLU A 63 -11.61 6.16 -2.29
N VAL A 64 -12.04 5.98 -1.04
CA VAL A 64 -11.93 7.01 0.02
C VAL A 64 -10.47 7.39 0.25
N ALA A 65 -9.57 6.41 0.31
CA ALA A 65 -8.14 6.66 0.50
C ALA A 65 -7.50 7.37 -0.71
N MET A 66 -7.90 7.02 -1.93
CA MET A 66 -7.42 7.69 -3.15
C MET A 66 -7.92 9.13 -3.23
N TYR A 67 -9.17 9.39 -2.84
CA TYR A 67 -9.71 10.73 -2.77
C TYR A 67 -8.93 11.62 -1.78
N ALA A 68 -8.50 11.05 -0.64
CA ALA A 68 -7.63 11.74 0.31
C ALA A 68 -6.21 11.95 -0.24
N ALA A 69 -5.67 10.99 -0.99
CA ALA A 69 -4.34 11.03 -1.58
C ALA A 69 -4.24 11.79 -2.92
N ARG A 70 -5.34 12.38 -3.42
CA ARG A 70 -5.42 13.02 -4.74
C ARG A 70 -4.29 14.02 -5.02
N ASN A 71 -3.88 14.79 -4.03
CA ASN A 71 -2.83 15.79 -4.18
C ASN A 71 -1.46 15.13 -4.46
N ASP A 72 -1.20 13.96 -3.89
CA ASP A 72 0.05 13.22 -4.12
C ASP A 72 0.02 12.51 -5.48
N VAL A 73 -1.16 12.05 -5.91
CA VAL A 73 -1.38 11.54 -7.28
C VAL A 73 -1.14 12.66 -8.30
N ASP A 74 -1.65 13.87 -8.06
CA ASP A 74 -1.43 15.02 -8.96
C ASP A 74 0.05 15.39 -9.05
N LYS A 75 0.79 15.36 -7.94
CA LYS A 75 2.26 15.54 -7.95
C LYS A 75 2.94 14.47 -8.80
N LEU A 76 2.55 13.21 -8.64
CA LEU A 76 3.09 12.10 -9.44
C LEU A 76 2.80 12.30 -10.92
N VAL A 77 1.56 12.64 -11.29
CA VAL A 77 1.16 12.91 -12.68
C VAL A 77 1.99 14.05 -13.28
N LYS A 78 2.23 15.13 -12.51
CA LYS A 78 3.07 16.25 -12.95
C LYS A 78 4.51 15.81 -13.21
N ILE A 79 5.09 14.98 -12.33
CA ILE A 79 6.44 14.44 -12.50
C ILE A 79 6.51 13.57 -13.76
N LEU A 80 5.54 12.67 -13.96
CA LEU A 80 5.51 11.77 -15.12
C LEU A 80 5.37 12.54 -16.44
N LYS A 81 4.48 13.54 -16.49
CA LYS A 81 4.32 14.41 -17.66
C LYS A 81 5.52 15.29 -17.96
N SER A 82 6.33 15.62 -16.96
CA SER A 82 7.56 16.42 -17.18
C SER A 82 8.74 15.62 -17.75
N ARG A 83 8.63 14.28 -17.75
CA ARG A 83 9.70 13.36 -18.18
C ARG A 83 9.41 12.64 -19.51
N ILE A 84 8.20 12.85 -20.06
CA ILE A 84 7.82 12.44 -21.42
C ILE A 84 7.90 13.69 -22.30
#